data_AF-A0A7C5NP25-F1
#
_entry.id   AF-A0A7C5NP25-F1
#
_cell.length_a   1.000
_cell.length_b   1.000
_cell.length_c   1.000
_cell.angle_alpha   90.00
_cell.angle_beta   90.00
_cell.angle_gamma   90.00
#
_symmetry.space_group_name_H-M   'P 1'
#
loop_
_entity.id
_entity.type
_entity.pdbx_description
1 polymer ?
#
loop_
_entity_poly.entity_id
_entity_poly.type
_entity_poly.pdbx_seq_one_letter_code
_entity_poly.pdbx_strand_id
1 'polypeptide(L)'
;MPGSERGEGEFWLYDFEVPALAAMAGGDAAPFGQYAEMLVELGYPGTTEALLATYRRIYAQHADNPLVQILEGTGLKYSEDASLTPLQEWLLLLDTFVPPNGAPGSAIGTGGVLRRAAGLPPDRRRQGICGEIRGGNLIPYWGTAWTESDLAAIMAAHEAYLAIHGPMLAQAADISLEASRQTAHEGHEGKGDRLEYTLKASASYHPLQAVPVGGISCGVLVDLNWRPIEGGLEGVFVEWEIPGAILGHAEQEEYDAVTDAQGEAKVAFRLVEEQARGIGPYEEESGSVRAYVQLRNAFLMAGIQNPRLLDYVPERRFAGKQPVTVSWHDLCEGFVVWFTEELHQQAPFVSQDILIEGPVMVDIYPEESPARLEGSASLPVSGGGKAGDCSFQTSGMDSVSIRGTASPGEGKDPPKLHMIIEHTMQIQIRGDQCGGGMPAPVPSGPSELEMPLRDAAWEGGEWSQPTVSGVTTYEIELRCNR
;
A
#
# COMPACT_ATOMS: atom_id res chain seq x y z
N MET A 1 -37.71 26.30 9.78
CA MET A 1 -39.17 26.58 9.90
C MET A 1 -39.87 25.24 10.10
N PRO A 2 -41.15 25.12 10.48
CA PRO A 2 -41.89 23.94 10.01
C PRO A 2 -41.81 23.94 8.48
N GLY A 3 -41.64 22.78 7.86
CA GLY A 3 -41.50 22.65 6.42
C GLY A 3 -42.79 23.04 5.69
N SER A 4 -42.75 23.04 4.36
CA SER A 4 -43.91 23.35 3.50
C SER A 4 -44.94 22.21 3.41
N GLU A 5 -45.05 21.43 4.49
CA GLU A 5 -45.69 20.11 4.61
C GLU A 5 -47.21 20.15 4.39
N ARG A 6 -47.77 19.11 3.77
CA ARG A 6 -49.22 18.96 3.47
C ARG A 6 -49.79 17.54 3.59
N GLY A 7 -49.03 16.47 3.77
CA GLY A 7 -49.65 15.13 3.91
C GLY A 7 -48.74 13.93 4.23
N GLU A 8 -49.38 12.79 4.48
CA GLU A 8 -48.75 11.51 4.91
C GLU A 8 -47.85 10.84 3.86
N GLY A 9 -47.81 11.38 2.63
CA GLY A 9 -47.01 10.88 1.51
C GLY A 9 -45.70 11.65 1.27
N GLU A 10 -45.36 12.59 2.14
CA GLU A 10 -44.15 13.41 2.02
C GLU A 10 -43.00 12.75 2.81
N PHE A 11 -41.83 12.65 2.18
CA PHE A 11 -40.64 12.07 2.78
C PHE A 11 -39.98 13.12 3.71
N TRP A 12 -39.94 12.80 5.01
CA TRP A 12 -39.46 13.72 6.05
C TRP A 12 -37.93 13.73 6.08
N LEU A 13 -37.34 14.84 5.65
CA LEU A 13 -35.92 15.14 5.83
C LEU A 13 -35.76 16.41 6.66
N TYR A 14 -34.79 16.42 7.57
CA TYR A 14 -34.37 17.59 8.29
C TYR A 14 -33.29 18.35 7.52
N ASP A 15 -33.26 19.68 7.64
CA ASP A 15 -32.30 20.55 6.92
C ASP A 15 -30.81 20.15 7.14
N PHE A 16 -30.47 19.50 8.26
CA PHE A 16 -29.11 19.05 8.59
C PHE A 16 -28.73 17.71 7.93
N GLU A 17 -29.70 16.93 7.46
CA GLU A 17 -29.46 15.66 6.75
C GLU A 17 -29.05 15.92 5.30
N VAL A 18 -29.53 17.02 4.70
CA VAL A 18 -29.32 17.37 3.28
C VAL A 18 -27.84 17.43 2.86
N PRO A 19 -26.90 18.03 3.62
CA PRO A 19 -25.48 18.03 3.26
C PRO A 19 -24.85 16.63 3.29
N ALA A 20 -25.24 15.78 4.26
CA ALA A 20 -24.75 14.40 4.34
C ALA A 20 -25.26 13.56 3.17
N LEU A 21 -26.54 13.69 2.82
CA LEU A 21 -27.12 13.04 1.64
C LEU A 21 -26.48 13.51 0.33
N ALA A 22 -26.11 14.79 0.24
CA ALA A 22 -25.38 15.32 -0.91
C ALA A 22 -23.95 14.76 -1.01
N ALA A 23 -23.26 14.56 0.12
CA ALA A 23 -21.95 13.89 0.15
C ALA A 23 -22.07 12.42 -0.28
N MET A 24 -23.08 11.70 0.24
CA MET A 24 -23.37 10.30 -0.13
C MET A 24 -23.74 10.12 -1.61
N ALA A 25 -24.27 11.15 -2.27
CA ALA A 25 -24.53 11.15 -3.70
C ALA A 25 -23.25 11.16 -4.56
N GLY A 26 -22.15 11.71 -4.02
CA GLY A 26 -20.85 11.82 -4.67
C GLY A 26 -19.79 10.80 -4.21
N GLY A 27 -20.14 9.91 -3.29
CA GLY A 27 -19.23 8.89 -2.76
C GLY A 27 -18.99 7.72 -3.73
N ASP A 28 -17.84 7.06 -3.56
CA ASP A 28 -17.43 5.90 -4.37
C ASP A 28 -18.43 4.74 -4.25
N ALA A 29 -18.67 4.06 -5.37
CA ALA A 29 -19.66 2.99 -5.46
C ALA A 29 -19.10 1.61 -5.07
N ALA A 30 -19.79 0.89 -4.19
CA ALA A 30 -19.44 -0.45 -3.72
C ALA A 30 -20.27 -1.55 -4.44
N PRO A 31 -19.79 -2.80 -4.62
CA PRO A 31 -20.58 -3.87 -5.24
C PRO A 31 -21.83 -4.24 -4.43
N PHE A 32 -22.96 -4.50 -5.11
CA PHE A 32 -24.24 -4.88 -4.48
C PHE A 32 -24.13 -6.07 -3.51
N GLY A 33 -23.18 -6.97 -3.75
CA GLY A 33 -22.89 -8.09 -2.84
C GLY A 33 -22.56 -7.65 -1.42
N GLN A 34 -21.81 -6.55 -1.24
CA GLN A 34 -21.43 -6.03 0.08
C GLN A 34 -22.65 -5.49 0.84
N TYR A 35 -23.57 -4.82 0.15
CA TYR A 35 -24.85 -4.39 0.71
C TYR A 35 -25.71 -5.58 1.17
N ALA A 36 -25.72 -6.67 0.40
CA ALA A 36 -26.43 -7.89 0.79
C ALA A 36 -25.78 -8.60 1.99
N GLU A 37 -24.45 -8.64 2.06
CA GLU A 37 -23.70 -9.18 3.21
C GLU A 37 -23.99 -8.38 4.49
N MET A 38 -23.95 -7.05 4.43
CA MET A 38 -24.34 -6.16 5.54
C MET A 38 -25.77 -6.44 6.01
N LEU A 39 -26.73 -6.64 5.10
CA LEU A 39 -28.10 -6.99 5.48
C LEU A 39 -28.20 -8.35 6.18
N VAL A 40 -27.38 -9.34 5.78
CA VAL A 40 -27.32 -10.66 6.43
C VAL A 40 -26.75 -10.54 7.85
N GLU A 41 -25.72 -9.72 8.06
CA GLU A 41 -25.18 -9.40 9.39
C GLU A 41 -26.24 -8.71 10.28
N LEU A 42 -27.06 -7.84 9.70
CA LEU A 42 -28.23 -7.22 10.34
C LEU A 42 -29.44 -8.17 10.49
N GLY A 43 -29.31 -9.45 10.13
CA GLY A 43 -30.29 -10.51 10.38
C GLY A 43 -31.23 -10.86 9.21
N TYR A 44 -30.95 -10.40 7.99
CA TYR A 44 -31.68 -10.85 6.79
C TYR A 44 -31.42 -12.35 6.52
N PRO A 45 -32.45 -13.19 6.43
CA PRO A 45 -32.29 -14.65 6.32
C PRO A 45 -32.14 -15.18 4.88
N GLY A 46 -32.02 -14.30 3.88
CA GLY A 46 -31.95 -14.67 2.46
C GLY A 46 -30.55 -14.50 1.85
N THR A 47 -30.40 -14.93 0.59
CA THR A 47 -29.15 -14.74 -0.19
C THR A 47 -29.22 -13.49 -1.06
N THR A 48 -28.08 -13.03 -1.59
CA THR A 48 -27.96 -11.91 -2.52
C THR A 48 -28.86 -12.08 -3.75
N GLU A 49 -28.95 -13.28 -4.32
CA GLU A 49 -29.79 -13.57 -5.49
C GLU A 49 -31.28 -13.51 -5.14
N ALA A 50 -31.65 -13.97 -3.93
CA ALA A 50 -33.03 -13.89 -3.43
C ALA A 50 -33.45 -12.44 -3.16
N LEU A 51 -32.54 -11.60 -2.65
CA LEU A 51 -32.74 -10.17 -2.43
C LEU A 51 -32.90 -9.44 -3.76
N LEU A 52 -32.01 -9.67 -4.73
CA LEU A 52 -32.08 -9.11 -6.08
C LEU A 52 -33.36 -9.52 -6.82
N ALA A 53 -33.76 -10.80 -6.73
CA ALA A 53 -35.02 -11.27 -7.29
C ALA A 53 -36.23 -10.59 -6.64
N THR A 54 -36.14 -10.25 -5.36
CA THR A 54 -37.19 -9.54 -4.61
C THR A 54 -37.29 -8.08 -5.07
N TYR A 55 -36.19 -7.31 -5.11
CA TYR A 55 -36.18 -5.95 -5.66
C TYR A 55 -36.73 -5.91 -7.09
N ARG A 56 -36.18 -6.72 -8.02
CA ARG A 56 -36.62 -6.79 -9.42
C ARG A 56 -38.14 -7.02 -9.55
N ARG A 57 -38.69 -7.97 -8.80
CA ARG A 57 -40.11 -8.34 -8.86
C ARG A 57 -41.00 -7.25 -8.29
N ILE A 58 -40.62 -6.67 -7.16
CA ILE A 58 -41.46 -5.72 -6.41
C ILE A 58 -41.43 -4.35 -7.07
N TYR A 59 -40.26 -3.86 -7.48
CA TYR A 59 -40.14 -2.53 -8.09
C TYR A 59 -40.80 -2.46 -9.47
N ALA A 60 -40.75 -3.54 -10.26
CA ALA A 60 -41.49 -3.66 -11.51
C ALA A 60 -43.02 -3.60 -11.32
N GLN A 61 -43.54 -3.86 -10.11
CA GLN A 61 -44.98 -3.75 -9.78
C GLN A 61 -45.36 -2.37 -9.24
N HIS A 62 -44.38 -1.55 -8.86
CA HIS A 62 -44.57 -0.27 -8.16
C HIS A 62 -43.71 0.87 -8.74
N ALA A 63 -43.47 0.86 -10.05
CA ALA A 63 -42.70 1.88 -10.78
C ALA A 63 -43.34 3.29 -10.74
N ASP A 64 -44.59 3.40 -10.30
CA ASP A 64 -45.29 4.65 -10.03
C ASP A 64 -44.99 5.24 -8.63
N ASN A 65 -44.31 4.49 -7.75
CA ASN A 65 -43.95 4.95 -6.42
C ASN A 65 -42.79 5.97 -6.46
N PRO A 66 -42.87 7.11 -5.74
CA PRO A 66 -41.81 8.12 -5.72
C PRO A 66 -40.42 7.60 -5.33
N LEU A 67 -40.31 6.67 -4.36
CA LEU A 67 -39.02 6.11 -3.95
C LEU A 67 -38.40 5.25 -5.07
N VAL A 68 -39.22 4.48 -5.78
CA VAL A 68 -38.80 3.69 -6.95
C VAL A 68 -38.34 4.62 -8.07
N GLN A 69 -39.07 5.70 -8.34
CA GLN A 69 -38.67 6.70 -9.35
C GLN A 69 -37.39 7.45 -9.00
N ILE A 70 -37.14 7.74 -7.71
CA ILE A 70 -35.88 8.30 -7.24
C ILE A 70 -34.74 7.29 -7.46
N LEU A 71 -34.91 6.04 -7.02
CA LEU A 71 -33.91 4.99 -7.17
C LEU A 71 -33.58 4.71 -8.65
N GLU A 72 -34.58 4.57 -9.53
CA GLU A 72 -34.38 4.47 -10.98
C GLU A 72 -33.72 5.74 -11.56
N GLY A 73 -34.10 6.92 -11.08
CA GLY A 73 -33.50 8.21 -11.47
C GLY A 73 -32.02 8.36 -11.10
N THR A 74 -31.54 7.66 -10.07
CA THR A 74 -30.09 7.56 -9.76
C THR A 74 -29.32 6.62 -10.69
N GLY A 75 -30.01 5.90 -11.59
CA GLY A 75 -29.39 4.93 -12.50
C GLY A 75 -29.12 3.56 -11.86
N LEU A 76 -29.76 3.26 -10.73
CA LEU A 76 -29.59 2.00 -10.01
C LEU A 76 -29.94 0.78 -10.88
N LYS A 77 -29.09 -0.25 -10.84
CA LYS A 77 -29.29 -1.54 -11.50
C LYS A 77 -29.43 -2.65 -10.46
N TYR A 78 -30.48 -3.44 -10.56
CA TYR A 78 -30.64 -4.64 -9.75
C TYR A 78 -29.94 -5.82 -10.43
N SER A 79 -28.63 -5.97 -10.24
CA SER A 79 -27.81 -7.08 -10.73
C SER A 79 -26.65 -7.39 -9.79
N GLU A 80 -26.14 -8.63 -9.85
CA GLU A 80 -24.98 -9.06 -9.06
C GLU A 80 -23.74 -8.20 -9.35
N ASP A 81 -23.51 -7.86 -10.63
CA ASP A 81 -22.43 -6.96 -11.08
C ASP A 81 -22.72 -5.46 -10.89
N ALA A 82 -23.80 -5.08 -10.19
CA ALA A 82 -24.09 -3.67 -9.96
C ALA A 82 -23.21 -3.10 -8.84
N SER A 83 -22.83 -1.82 -8.98
CA SER A 83 -22.29 -1.02 -7.88
C SER A 83 -23.35 -0.04 -7.39
N LEU A 84 -23.41 0.17 -6.08
CA LEU A 84 -24.27 1.09 -5.36
C LEU A 84 -23.43 2.27 -4.86
N THR A 85 -23.86 3.51 -5.10
CA THR A 85 -23.32 4.65 -4.36
C THR A 85 -23.85 4.63 -2.91
N PRO A 86 -23.19 5.30 -1.94
CA PRO A 86 -23.68 5.34 -0.57
C PRO A 86 -25.11 5.88 -0.43
N LEU A 87 -25.52 6.82 -1.30
CA LEU A 87 -26.90 7.28 -1.35
C LEU A 87 -27.87 6.20 -1.84
N GLN A 88 -27.47 5.36 -2.80
CA GLN A 88 -28.29 4.24 -3.26
C GLN A 88 -28.44 3.16 -2.18
N GLU A 89 -27.37 2.80 -1.48
CA GLU A 89 -27.43 1.88 -0.33
C GLU A 89 -28.38 2.39 0.75
N TRP A 90 -28.29 3.68 1.09
CA TRP A 90 -29.15 4.33 2.08
C TRP A 90 -30.62 4.40 1.65
N LEU A 91 -30.89 4.71 0.38
CA LEU A 91 -32.25 4.68 -0.19
C LEU A 91 -32.84 3.25 -0.26
N LEU A 92 -31.98 2.22 -0.33
CA LEU A 92 -32.40 0.82 -0.27
C LEU A 92 -32.61 0.31 1.16
N LEU A 93 -31.85 0.82 2.15
CA LEU A 93 -32.10 0.61 3.59
C LEU A 93 -33.44 1.23 4.02
N LEU A 94 -33.82 2.35 3.40
CA LEU A 94 -35.12 3.00 3.60
C LEU A 94 -36.29 2.24 2.98
N ASP A 95 -36.05 1.41 1.96
CA ASP A 95 -37.11 0.62 1.34
C ASP A 95 -37.40 -0.64 2.14
N THR A 96 -38.52 -0.64 2.85
CA THR A 96 -39.09 -1.86 3.44
C THR A 96 -39.97 -2.62 2.45
N PHE A 97 -39.58 -2.62 1.17
CA PHE A 97 -40.30 -3.17 0.02
C PHE A 97 -41.79 -2.78 -0.03
N VAL A 98 -42.05 -1.48 -0.28
CA VAL A 98 -43.37 -0.88 -0.65
C VAL A 98 -44.37 -0.68 0.53
N PRO A 99 -45.37 0.25 0.44
CA PRO A 99 -45.44 1.61 -0.11
C PRO A 99 -45.72 2.67 1.00
N PRO A 100 -45.76 3.98 0.67
CA PRO A 100 -47.05 4.66 0.89
C PRO A 100 -47.46 5.73 -0.13
N ASN A 101 -48.72 5.64 -0.57
CA ASN A 101 -49.63 6.78 -0.54
C ASN A 101 -51.09 6.27 -0.51
N GLY A 102 -51.77 6.42 0.64
CA GLY A 102 -53.22 6.17 0.79
C GLY A 102 -53.68 4.71 0.95
N ALA A 103 -53.22 3.98 1.99
CA ALA A 103 -53.54 2.56 2.19
C ALA A 103 -54.65 2.26 3.23
N PRO A 104 -55.86 1.83 2.80
CA PRO A 104 -56.80 1.06 3.63
C PRO A 104 -56.74 -0.44 3.28
N GLY A 105 -56.30 -1.30 4.22
CA GLY A 105 -56.01 -2.72 3.92
C GLY A 105 -55.99 -3.74 5.08
N SER A 106 -56.90 -3.63 6.05
CA SER A 106 -57.37 -4.67 7.01
C SER A 106 -56.44 -5.78 7.60
N ALA A 107 -56.25 -5.72 8.94
CA ALA A 107 -56.03 -6.83 9.91
C ALA A 107 -54.73 -7.69 9.79
N ILE A 108 -53.98 -8.02 10.86
CA ILE A 108 -54.27 -8.84 12.08
C ILE A 108 -53.20 -8.48 13.16
N GLY A 109 -53.32 -8.64 14.49
CA GLY A 109 -54.42 -9.10 15.37
C GLY A 109 -53.92 -9.77 16.69
N THR A 110 -54.74 -9.76 17.76
CA THR A 110 -54.49 -10.27 19.16
C THR A 110 -53.43 -9.52 20.00
N GLY A 111 -53.70 -9.36 21.31
CA GLY A 111 -52.78 -8.71 22.28
C GLY A 111 -53.35 -8.35 23.66
N GLY A 112 -54.68 -8.29 23.83
CA GLY A 112 -55.31 -7.79 25.06
C GLY A 112 -55.28 -8.72 26.29
N VAL A 113 -54.10 -8.95 26.89
CA VAL A 113 -53.96 -9.68 28.18
C VAL A 113 -52.91 -9.08 29.15
N LEU A 114 -51.82 -8.47 28.67
CA LEU A 114 -50.62 -8.22 29.52
C LEU A 114 -50.66 -6.97 30.44
N ARG A 115 -51.72 -6.17 30.40
CA ARG A 115 -51.84 -4.87 31.11
C ARG A 115 -51.76 -4.91 32.65
N ARG A 116 -51.65 -6.09 33.29
CA ARG A 116 -51.43 -6.24 34.74
C ARG A 116 -50.01 -6.65 35.15
N ALA A 117 -49.14 -7.04 34.21
CA ALA A 117 -47.79 -7.50 34.53
C ALA A 117 -46.78 -6.36 34.74
N ALA A 118 -46.99 -5.20 34.10
CA ALA A 118 -45.98 -4.14 33.99
C ALA A 118 -45.86 -3.18 35.20
N GLY A 119 -46.76 -3.25 36.20
CA GLY A 119 -46.60 -2.53 37.47
C GLY A 119 -46.55 -0.99 37.44
N LEU A 120 -46.88 -0.35 36.31
CA LEU A 120 -46.73 1.11 36.13
C LEU A 120 -47.74 1.93 36.98
N PRO A 121 -47.28 2.97 37.70
CA PRO A 121 -48.16 3.84 38.48
C PRO A 121 -48.89 4.86 37.60
N PRO A 122 -50.16 5.18 37.88
CA PRO A 122 -50.84 6.28 37.21
C PRO A 122 -50.62 7.59 37.97
N ASP A 123 -49.92 8.60 37.41
CA ASP A 123 -50.39 9.98 37.58
C ASP A 123 -49.82 11.09 36.67
N ARG A 124 -50.63 12.15 36.58
CA ARG A 124 -50.30 13.58 36.36
C ARG A 124 -49.59 14.03 35.10
N ARG A 125 -50.45 14.42 34.13
CA ARG A 125 -50.37 15.63 33.30
C ARG A 125 -49.29 16.64 33.75
N ARG A 126 -48.23 16.79 32.96
CA ARG A 126 -47.50 18.05 32.82
C ARG A 126 -47.72 18.56 31.40
N GLN A 127 -48.40 19.70 31.27
CA GLN A 127 -48.48 20.43 30.02
C GLN A 127 -47.15 21.18 29.83
N GLY A 128 -46.47 20.97 28.71
CA GLY A 128 -45.27 21.74 28.35
C GLY A 128 -44.38 21.06 27.32
N ILE A 129 -44.17 21.76 26.20
CA ILE A 129 -43.09 21.57 25.21
C ILE A 129 -43.19 20.32 24.30
N CYS A 130 -43.59 19.16 24.81
CA CYS A 130 -43.73 17.94 23.99
C CYS A 130 -45.14 17.83 23.35
N GLY A 131 -45.25 17.37 22.10
CA GLY A 131 -46.54 17.12 21.42
C GLY A 131 -47.19 15.77 21.74
N GLU A 132 -48.37 15.51 21.17
CA GLU A 132 -49.14 14.27 21.38
C GLU A 132 -49.33 13.51 20.06
N ILE A 133 -49.17 12.18 20.08
CA ILE A 133 -49.63 11.29 19.00
C ILE A 133 -51.04 10.79 19.33
N ARG A 134 -51.98 10.89 18.38
CA ARG A 134 -53.33 10.31 18.48
C ARG A 134 -53.67 9.54 17.21
N GLY A 135 -54.35 8.41 17.38
CA GLY A 135 -54.53 7.39 16.35
C GLY A 135 -54.81 7.93 14.93
N GLY A 136 -53.88 7.65 14.02
CA GLY A 136 -53.99 7.97 12.60
C GLY A 136 -53.68 9.42 12.21
N ASN A 137 -53.05 10.24 13.06
CA ASN A 137 -52.44 11.50 12.64
C ASN A 137 -51.10 11.71 13.37
N LEU A 138 -49.99 11.76 12.64
CA LEU A 138 -48.72 12.26 13.18
C LEU A 138 -48.77 13.78 13.32
N ILE A 139 -48.64 14.28 14.55
CA ILE A 139 -48.28 15.68 14.81
C ILE A 139 -46.77 15.71 15.04
N PRO A 140 -45.99 16.59 14.37
CA PRO A 140 -44.53 16.47 14.30
C PRO A 140 -43.79 16.96 15.58
N TYR A 141 -44.08 16.32 16.72
CA TYR A 141 -43.32 16.37 17.97
C TYR A 141 -43.52 15.05 18.71
N TRP A 142 -42.49 14.20 18.77
CA TRP A 142 -42.57 12.78 19.17
C TRP A 142 -42.72 12.57 20.69
N GLY A 143 -43.85 13.01 21.27
CA GLY A 143 -44.13 12.96 22.70
C GLY A 143 -45.15 11.90 23.14
N THR A 144 -44.68 10.96 23.96
CA THR A 144 -45.46 10.01 24.81
C THR A 144 -46.34 8.95 24.10
N ALA A 145 -46.08 7.68 24.43
CA ALA A 145 -46.92 6.54 24.04
C ALA A 145 -48.08 6.32 25.03
N TRP A 146 -49.27 5.96 24.53
CA TRP A 146 -50.46 5.75 25.36
C TRP A 146 -51.03 4.31 25.28
N THR A 147 -50.67 3.54 24.26
CA THR A 147 -51.04 2.12 24.08
C THR A 147 -49.84 1.24 23.69
N GLU A 148 -49.98 -0.08 23.82
CA GLU A 148 -48.94 -1.06 23.45
C GLU A 148 -48.67 -1.07 21.92
N SER A 149 -49.70 -0.82 21.09
CA SER A 149 -49.54 -0.67 19.65
C SER A 149 -48.77 0.61 19.28
N ASP A 150 -49.01 1.72 19.99
CA ASP A 150 -48.23 2.94 19.79
C ASP A 150 -46.76 2.70 20.18
N LEU A 151 -46.51 1.98 21.28
CA LEU A 151 -45.16 1.64 21.72
C LEU A 151 -44.42 0.75 20.70
N ALA A 152 -45.07 -0.28 20.15
CA ALA A 152 -44.47 -1.12 19.12
C ALA A 152 -44.12 -0.34 17.84
N ALA A 153 -45.03 0.54 17.39
CA ALA A 153 -44.77 1.43 16.26
C ALA A 153 -43.65 2.44 16.53
N ILE A 154 -43.58 3.00 17.75
CA ILE A 154 -42.50 3.91 18.17
C ILE A 154 -41.15 3.19 18.22
N MET A 155 -41.11 1.95 18.71
CA MET A 155 -39.87 1.15 18.70
C MET A 155 -39.43 0.80 17.28
N ALA A 156 -40.34 0.35 16.41
CA ALA A 156 -40.00 0.07 15.01
C ALA A 156 -39.51 1.32 14.26
N ALA A 157 -40.16 2.47 14.46
CA ALA A 157 -39.72 3.74 13.90
C ALA A 157 -38.38 4.23 14.49
N HIS A 158 -38.10 3.93 15.75
CA HIS A 158 -36.80 4.22 16.39
C HIS A 158 -35.70 3.36 15.76
N GLU A 159 -35.84 2.04 15.67
CA GLU A 159 -34.80 1.19 15.06
C GLU A 159 -34.57 1.57 13.58
N ALA A 160 -35.63 1.82 12.81
CA ALA A 160 -35.50 2.33 11.44
C ALA A 160 -34.73 3.66 11.40
N TYR A 161 -35.03 4.60 12.30
CA TYR A 161 -34.33 5.88 12.38
C TYR A 161 -32.82 5.71 12.70
N LEU A 162 -32.46 4.77 13.59
CA LEU A 162 -31.05 4.46 13.89
C LEU A 162 -30.34 3.82 12.69
N ALA A 163 -31.01 2.88 12.00
CA ALA A 163 -30.50 2.23 10.79
C ALA A 163 -30.25 3.21 9.64
N ILE A 164 -31.06 4.28 9.54
CA ILE A 164 -30.88 5.39 8.59
C ILE A 164 -29.65 6.24 8.96
N HIS A 165 -29.41 6.47 10.25
CA HIS A 165 -28.40 7.43 10.72
C HIS A 165 -27.00 6.85 10.91
N GLY A 166 -26.86 5.55 11.21
CA GLY A 166 -25.56 4.89 11.32
C GLY A 166 -24.68 5.01 10.06
N PRO A 167 -25.21 4.69 8.86
CA PRO A 167 -24.48 4.87 7.60
C PRO A 167 -24.20 6.34 7.27
N MET A 168 -25.14 7.26 7.52
CA MET A 168 -24.90 8.70 7.31
C MET A 168 -23.78 9.24 8.19
N LEU A 169 -23.73 8.81 9.45
CA LEU A 169 -22.67 9.16 10.39
C LEU A 169 -21.32 8.58 9.92
N ALA A 170 -21.30 7.33 9.45
CA ALA A 170 -20.11 6.72 8.87
C ALA A 170 -19.57 7.49 7.66
N GLN A 171 -20.46 8.03 6.81
CA GLN A 171 -20.11 8.82 5.63
C GLN A 171 -19.71 10.27 5.94
N ALA A 172 -20.03 10.79 7.14
CA ALA A 172 -19.54 12.08 7.60
C ALA A 172 -18.05 12.06 7.97
N ALA A 173 -17.43 10.88 8.04
CA ALA A 173 -15.98 10.74 8.12
C ALA A 173 -15.35 10.80 6.72
N ASP A 174 -14.31 11.63 6.56
CA ASP A 174 -13.40 11.64 5.43
C ASP A 174 -12.14 10.87 5.82
N ILE A 175 -11.74 9.89 5.01
CA ILE A 175 -10.65 8.97 5.32
C ILE A 175 -9.78 8.82 4.07
N SER A 176 -8.49 9.08 4.22
CA SER A 176 -7.51 8.92 3.15
C SER A 176 -6.28 8.15 3.63
N LEU A 177 -5.62 7.48 2.68
CA LEU A 177 -4.34 6.82 2.87
C LEU A 177 -3.32 7.42 1.91
N GLU A 178 -2.27 8.02 2.44
CA GLU A 178 -1.16 8.62 1.69
C GLU A 178 0.12 7.78 1.86
N ALA A 179 0.97 7.75 0.83
CA ALA A 179 2.30 7.13 0.88
C ALA A 179 3.37 8.18 0.57
N SER A 180 4.49 8.14 1.28
CA SER A 180 5.63 9.05 1.04
C SER A 180 6.35 8.80 -0.30
N ARG A 181 6.27 7.55 -0.79
CA ARG A 181 6.78 7.10 -2.10
C ARG A 181 6.13 5.76 -2.48
N GLN A 182 6.22 5.40 -3.77
CA GLN A 182 5.68 4.15 -4.32
C GLN A 182 6.76 3.17 -4.80
N THR A 183 8.01 3.62 -4.90
CA THR A 183 9.18 2.79 -5.20
C THR A 183 10.20 2.93 -4.08
N ALA A 184 10.90 1.86 -3.72
CA ALA A 184 11.96 1.87 -2.72
C ALA A 184 13.03 0.82 -3.02
N HIS A 185 14.29 1.12 -2.72
CA HIS A 185 15.41 0.20 -2.93
C HIS A 185 15.98 -0.34 -1.60
N GLU A 186 16.45 -1.60 -1.60
CA GLU A 186 17.36 -2.10 -0.56
C GLU A 186 18.69 -1.33 -0.54
N GLY A 187 19.40 -1.34 0.58
CA GLY A 187 20.63 -0.58 0.73
C GLY A 187 21.89 -1.42 0.51
N HIS A 188 22.83 -0.89 -0.27
CA HIS A 188 24.05 -1.63 -0.66
C HIS A 188 25.15 -1.66 0.42
N GLU A 189 25.22 -0.61 1.23
CA GLU A 189 26.25 -0.43 2.28
C GLU A 189 25.64 -0.09 3.65
N GLY A 190 24.37 -0.46 3.84
CA GLY A 190 23.58 -0.17 5.03
C GLY A 190 22.09 -0.29 4.71
N LYS A 191 21.23 0.22 5.58
CA LYS A 191 19.77 0.19 5.34
C LYS A 191 19.37 1.07 4.16
N GLY A 192 18.41 0.59 3.37
CA GLY A 192 17.89 1.27 2.20
C GLY A 192 16.88 2.38 2.50
N ASP A 193 15.98 2.57 1.54
CA ASP A 193 14.93 3.58 1.58
C ASP A 193 13.96 3.44 2.78
N ARG A 194 13.27 4.54 3.11
CA ARG A 194 12.13 4.51 4.05
C ARG A 194 10.82 4.61 3.28
N LEU A 195 9.95 3.64 3.50
CA LEU A 195 8.54 3.69 3.16
C LEU A 195 7.78 4.23 4.38
N GLU A 196 6.87 5.18 4.16
CA GLU A 196 5.98 5.70 5.20
C GLU A 196 4.58 5.82 4.62
N TYR A 197 3.60 5.32 5.36
CA TYR A 197 2.19 5.41 5.02
C TYR A 197 1.47 6.15 6.15
N THR A 198 0.77 7.23 5.80
CA THR A 198 -0.02 8.01 6.75
C THR A 198 -1.50 7.85 6.38
N LEU A 199 -2.27 7.31 7.31
CA LEU A 199 -3.73 7.38 7.25
C LEU A 199 -4.18 8.66 7.93
N LYS A 200 -5.15 9.36 7.32
CA LYS A 200 -5.84 10.51 7.91
C LYS A 200 -7.32 10.20 7.99
N ALA A 201 -7.91 10.31 9.17
CA ALA A 201 -9.34 10.21 9.42
C ALA A 201 -9.84 11.52 10.06
N SER A 202 -10.75 12.19 9.37
CA SER A 202 -11.41 13.41 9.88
C SER A 202 -12.92 13.30 9.72
N ALA A 203 -13.67 14.23 10.29
CA ALA A 203 -15.10 14.33 10.03
C ALA A 203 -15.58 15.79 10.00
N SER A 204 -16.69 16.01 9.30
CA SER A 204 -17.50 17.23 9.41
C SER A 204 -18.96 16.84 9.52
N TYR A 205 -19.49 16.88 10.75
CA TYR A 205 -20.89 16.59 11.06
C TYR A 205 -21.43 17.64 12.03
N HIS A 206 -22.40 18.43 11.58
CA HIS A 206 -23.03 19.47 12.38
C HIS A 206 -24.50 19.10 12.70
N PRO A 207 -24.78 18.47 13.86
CA PRO A 207 -26.15 18.34 14.33
C PRO A 207 -26.73 19.72 14.65
N LEU A 208 -28.06 19.85 14.60
CA LEU A 208 -28.82 21.10 14.76
C LEU A 208 -28.48 21.91 16.04
N GLN A 209 -27.51 22.83 15.96
CA GLN A 209 -27.17 23.71 17.08
C GLN A 209 -28.15 24.88 17.31
N ALA A 210 -28.96 25.26 16.30
CA ALA A 210 -29.62 26.58 16.27
C ALA A 210 -31.15 26.57 16.23
N VAL A 211 -31.81 25.41 16.09
CA VAL A 211 -33.28 25.33 16.05
C VAL A 211 -33.78 24.39 17.16
N PRO A 212 -34.52 24.90 18.16
CA PRO A 212 -35.15 24.04 19.16
C PRO A 212 -36.38 23.35 18.54
N VAL A 213 -36.13 22.36 17.68
CA VAL A 213 -37.16 21.43 17.22
C VAL A 213 -37.55 20.57 18.42
N GLY A 214 -38.81 20.62 18.85
CA GLY A 214 -39.26 19.96 20.09
C GLY A 214 -39.00 18.45 20.16
N GLY A 215 -38.72 17.79 19.03
CA GLY A 215 -38.30 16.39 18.97
C GLY A 215 -36.92 16.11 19.58
N ILE A 216 -36.00 17.08 19.58
CA ILE A 216 -34.64 16.95 20.17
C ILE A 216 -34.66 17.19 21.69
N SER A 217 -35.69 17.85 22.22
CA SER A 217 -35.91 18.04 23.66
C SER A 217 -36.94 17.09 24.26
N CYS A 218 -37.82 16.50 23.44
CA CYS A 218 -38.73 15.42 23.80
C CYS A 218 -38.90 14.42 22.63
N GLY A 219 -38.36 13.21 22.74
CA GLY A 219 -38.61 12.13 21.77
C GLY A 219 -37.39 11.25 21.52
N VAL A 220 -37.48 10.45 20.46
CA VAL A 220 -36.41 9.54 20.00
C VAL A 220 -35.13 10.29 19.59
N LEU A 221 -35.27 11.54 19.15
CA LEU A 221 -34.16 12.37 18.65
C LEU A 221 -33.37 13.06 19.77
N VAL A 222 -33.76 12.89 21.04
CA VAL A 222 -33.03 13.44 22.20
C VAL A 222 -31.61 12.85 22.28
N ASP A 223 -31.45 11.60 21.85
CA ASP A 223 -30.17 10.89 21.83
C ASP A 223 -29.24 11.34 20.69
N LEU A 224 -29.64 12.32 19.87
CA LEU A 224 -28.86 12.94 18.78
C LEU A 224 -28.29 14.32 19.12
N ASN A 225 -28.49 14.80 20.35
CA ASN A 225 -27.99 16.09 20.81
C ASN A 225 -26.48 16.01 21.14
N TRP A 226 -25.67 15.70 20.12
CA TRP A 226 -24.22 15.67 20.21
C TRP A 226 -23.63 17.05 19.89
N ARG A 227 -22.34 17.20 20.15
CA ARG A 227 -21.58 18.34 19.63
C ARG A 227 -21.29 18.10 18.14
N PRO A 228 -21.12 19.16 17.34
CA PRO A 228 -20.50 19.03 16.03
C PRO A 228 -19.17 18.29 16.13
N ILE A 229 -18.96 17.41 15.16
CA ILE A 229 -17.71 16.69 14.96
C ILE A 229 -17.00 17.43 13.82
N GLU A 230 -15.89 18.07 14.13
CA GLU A 230 -15.09 18.83 13.18
C GLU A 230 -13.61 18.51 13.37
N GLY A 231 -12.92 18.16 12.28
CA GLY A 231 -11.49 17.90 12.27
C GLY A 231 -11.14 16.43 12.50
N GLY A 232 -9.94 16.19 13.01
CA GLY A 232 -9.37 14.85 13.19
C GLY A 232 -10.19 13.95 14.12
N LEU A 233 -10.39 12.71 13.72
CA LEU A 233 -11.02 11.68 14.54
C LEU A 233 -9.96 10.99 15.39
N GLU A 234 -9.86 11.35 16.66
CA GLU A 234 -9.00 10.67 17.63
C GLU A 234 -9.53 9.28 17.99
N GLY A 235 -8.63 8.31 18.14
CA GLY A 235 -8.98 6.99 18.68
C GLY A 235 -9.66 6.03 17.69
N VAL A 236 -9.58 6.29 16.38
CA VAL A 236 -9.99 5.36 15.32
C VAL A 236 -9.01 4.21 15.28
N PHE A 237 -9.46 2.96 15.45
CA PHE A 237 -8.58 1.81 15.27
C PHE A 237 -8.30 1.59 13.77
N VAL A 238 -7.03 1.35 13.44
CA VAL A 238 -6.53 1.15 12.07
C VAL A 238 -5.95 -0.26 11.95
N GLU A 239 -6.49 -1.01 11.00
CA GLU A 239 -5.99 -2.31 10.60
C GLU A 239 -5.19 -2.17 9.29
N TRP A 240 -3.91 -2.50 9.37
CA TRP A 240 -2.95 -2.41 8.26
C TRP A 240 -2.74 -3.78 7.61
N GLU A 241 -3.04 -3.92 6.32
CA GLU A 241 -2.64 -5.09 5.53
C GLU A 241 -1.36 -4.74 4.73
N ILE A 242 -0.24 -5.34 5.13
CA ILE A 242 1.10 -5.09 4.56
C ILE A 242 1.46 -6.22 3.58
N PRO A 243 1.94 -5.92 2.36
CA PRO A 243 2.25 -6.94 1.35
C PRO A 243 3.58 -7.67 1.61
N GLY A 244 3.73 -8.85 0.98
CA GLY A 244 4.96 -9.66 1.01
C GLY A 244 6.19 -8.86 0.62
N ALA A 245 6.13 -8.11 -0.48
CA ALA A 245 7.15 -7.17 -0.95
C ALA A 245 7.73 -6.21 0.12
N ILE A 246 6.97 -5.86 1.17
CA ILE A 246 7.51 -5.11 2.31
C ILE A 246 7.98 -6.06 3.41
N LEU A 247 7.17 -7.06 3.78
CA LEU A 247 7.46 -7.98 4.89
C LEU A 247 8.70 -8.87 4.67
N GLY A 248 9.11 -9.10 3.43
CA GLY A 248 10.33 -9.83 3.07
C GLY A 248 11.60 -8.97 3.06
N HIS A 249 11.45 -7.66 2.79
CA HIS A 249 12.56 -6.76 2.42
C HIS A 249 12.77 -5.58 3.37
N ALA A 250 11.90 -5.39 4.37
CA ALA A 250 11.94 -4.24 5.26
C ALA A 250 11.74 -4.58 6.74
N GLU A 251 12.41 -3.83 7.60
CA GLU A 251 12.15 -3.78 9.04
C GLU A 251 11.10 -2.69 9.34
N GLN A 252 10.15 -2.99 10.22
CA GLN A 252 9.18 -2.00 10.71
C GLN A 252 9.85 -1.03 11.70
N GLU A 253 9.85 0.27 11.38
CA GLU A 253 10.36 1.34 12.27
C GLU A 253 9.26 1.92 13.17
N GLU A 254 8.03 2.05 12.66
CA GLU A 254 6.93 2.80 13.28
C GLU A 254 5.58 2.14 12.98
N TYR A 255 4.65 2.13 13.94
CA TYR A 255 3.35 1.47 13.80
C TYR A 255 2.33 2.00 14.81
N ASP A 256 1.35 2.74 14.31
CA ASP A 256 0.16 3.18 15.03
C ASP A 256 -1.04 2.34 14.61
N ALA A 257 -1.62 1.61 15.56
CA ALA A 257 -2.89 0.92 15.37
C ALA A 257 -4.11 1.83 15.65
N VAL A 258 -3.89 3.10 16.02
CA VAL A 258 -4.93 4.02 16.48
C VAL A 258 -4.57 5.44 16.06
N THR A 259 -5.53 6.23 15.58
CA THR A 259 -5.32 7.64 15.22
C THR A 259 -5.12 8.57 16.42
N ASP A 260 -4.27 9.57 16.24
CA ASP A 260 -3.98 10.62 17.21
C ASP A 260 -5.04 11.74 17.26
N ALA A 261 -4.80 12.77 18.06
CA ALA A 261 -5.68 13.93 18.18
C ALA A 261 -5.77 14.83 16.93
N GLN A 262 -4.99 14.54 15.88
CA GLN A 262 -5.09 15.17 14.55
C GLN A 262 -5.82 14.25 13.56
N GLY A 263 -6.15 13.03 13.96
CA GLY A 263 -6.74 12.01 13.11
C GLY A 263 -5.70 11.24 12.28
N GLU A 264 -4.41 11.36 12.58
CA GLU A 264 -3.34 10.68 11.86
C GLU A 264 -2.96 9.36 12.53
N ALA A 265 -2.70 8.32 11.73
CA ALA A 265 -2.04 7.08 12.16
C ALA A 265 -0.99 6.69 11.13
N LYS A 266 0.20 6.26 11.57
CA LYS A 266 1.34 6.01 10.68
C LYS A 266 1.84 4.58 10.79
N VAL A 267 2.34 4.07 9.67
CA VAL A 267 3.20 2.89 9.65
C VAL A 267 4.40 3.16 8.74
N ALA A 268 5.61 2.86 9.23
CA ALA A 268 6.82 3.09 8.49
C ALA A 268 7.73 1.87 8.50
N PHE A 269 8.37 1.65 7.35
CA PHE A 269 9.26 0.52 7.09
C PHE A 269 10.57 1.03 6.51
N ARG A 270 11.65 0.35 6.84
CA ARG A 270 13.00 0.62 6.37
C ARG A 270 13.52 -0.59 5.63
N LEU A 271 13.85 -0.42 4.36
CA LEU A 271 14.42 -1.49 3.56
C LEU A 271 15.76 -1.95 4.17
N VAL A 272 16.04 -3.25 4.11
CA VAL A 272 17.22 -3.86 4.75
C VAL A 272 18.54 -3.49 4.02
N GLU A 273 19.67 -3.90 4.59
CA GLU A 273 20.94 -3.99 3.85
C GLU A 273 20.92 -5.27 3.01
N GLU A 274 21.11 -5.12 1.71
CA GLU A 274 21.14 -6.22 0.76
C GLU A 274 22.40 -7.09 0.99
N GLN A 275 22.24 -8.42 1.03
CA GLN A 275 23.38 -9.31 1.29
C GLN A 275 24.44 -9.29 0.17
N ALA A 276 24.03 -9.09 -1.08
CA ALA A 276 24.92 -9.02 -2.23
C ALA A 276 25.39 -7.59 -2.57
N ARG A 277 24.95 -6.57 -1.82
CA ARG A 277 25.43 -5.18 -1.91
C ARG A 277 25.29 -4.53 -3.29
N GLY A 278 24.16 -4.76 -3.95
CA GLY A 278 23.85 -4.25 -5.27
C GLY A 278 24.29 -5.17 -6.40
N ILE A 279 24.78 -6.39 -6.11
CA ILE A 279 25.41 -7.25 -7.11
C ILE A 279 24.47 -8.41 -7.48
N GLY A 280 23.81 -8.29 -8.63
CA GLY A 280 22.96 -9.33 -9.20
C GLY A 280 22.29 -8.89 -10.51
N PRO A 281 21.43 -9.72 -11.10
CA PRO A 281 20.39 -9.20 -11.99
C PRO A 281 19.46 -8.28 -11.17
N TYR A 282 18.98 -7.19 -11.76
CA TYR A 282 17.97 -6.34 -11.12
C TYR A 282 16.68 -7.14 -10.86
N GLU A 283 16.21 -7.12 -9.62
CA GLU A 283 15.00 -7.82 -9.18
C GLU A 283 14.01 -6.83 -8.56
N GLU A 284 12.71 -7.11 -8.71
CA GLU A 284 11.65 -6.29 -8.09
C GLU A 284 10.43 -7.12 -7.65
N GLU A 285 9.88 -6.81 -6.47
CA GLU A 285 8.59 -7.32 -6.01
C GLU A 285 7.59 -6.15 -5.84
N SER A 286 6.37 -6.35 -6.32
CA SER A 286 5.29 -5.34 -6.24
C SER A 286 4.12 -5.81 -5.39
N GLY A 287 3.56 -4.89 -4.60
CA GLY A 287 2.45 -5.13 -3.71
C GLY A 287 1.55 -3.91 -3.53
N SER A 288 0.72 -3.93 -2.48
CA SER A 288 -0.06 -2.76 -2.07
C SER A 288 -0.31 -2.80 -0.58
N VAL A 289 0.00 -1.70 0.12
CA VAL A 289 -0.46 -1.49 1.49
C VAL A 289 -1.93 -1.10 1.45
N ARG A 290 -2.74 -1.66 2.34
CA ARG A 290 -4.15 -1.31 2.53
C ARG A 290 -4.39 -0.96 3.98
N ALA A 291 -5.34 -0.06 4.20
CA ALA A 291 -5.78 0.29 5.55
C ALA A 291 -7.31 0.21 5.65
N TYR A 292 -7.77 -0.20 6.82
CA TYR A 292 -9.18 -0.27 7.19
C TYR A 292 -9.37 0.36 8.56
N VAL A 293 -10.50 1.04 8.77
CA VAL A 293 -10.77 1.79 9.99
C VAL A 293 -12.05 1.37 10.68
N GLN A 294 -12.05 1.41 12.01
CA GLN A 294 -13.22 1.15 12.85
C GLN A 294 -13.72 2.46 13.49
N LEU A 295 -14.76 3.06 12.91
CA LEU A 295 -15.25 4.40 13.29
C LEU A 295 -16.01 4.43 14.62
N ARG A 296 -16.50 3.28 15.10
CA ARG A 296 -17.33 3.14 16.31
C ARG A 296 -16.72 3.82 17.55
N ASN A 297 -15.43 3.59 17.80
CA ASN A 297 -14.75 4.13 18.98
C ASN A 297 -14.52 5.65 18.88
N ALA A 298 -14.22 6.16 17.70
CA ALA A 298 -14.05 7.61 17.48
C ALA A 298 -15.37 8.36 17.65
N PHE A 299 -16.49 7.82 17.16
CA PHE A 299 -17.81 8.42 17.39
C PHE A 299 -18.23 8.39 18.88
N LEU A 300 -17.92 7.31 19.62
CA LEU A 300 -18.07 7.29 21.08
C LEU A 300 -17.30 8.43 21.75
N MET A 301 -16.04 8.64 21.35
CA MET A 301 -15.18 9.71 21.88
C MET A 301 -15.64 11.12 21.46
N ALA A 302 -16.21 11.26 20.27
CA ALA A 302 -16.86 12.50 19.81
C ALA A 302 -18.18 12.83 20.56
N GLY A 303 -18.64 11.96 21.46
CA GLY A 303 -19.80 12.17 22.32
C GLY A 303 -21.09 11.49 21.85
N ILE A 304 -21.01 10.61 20.86
CA ILE A 304 -22.15 9.82 20.37
C ILE A 304 -22.34 8.63 21.32
N GLN A 305 -23.16 8.81 22.36
CA GLN A 305 -23.33 7.83 23.44
C GLN A 305 -24.47 6.82 23.22
N ASN A 306 -25.14 6.81 22.06
CA ASN A 306 -26.18 5.84 21.75
C ASN A 306 -25.54 4.56 21.18
N PRO A 307 -25.46 3.44 21.93
CA PRO A 307 -24.77 2.24 21.46
C PRO A 307 -25.49 1.57 20.28
N ARG A 308 -26.83 1.68 20.21
CA ARG A 308 -27.63 1.08 19.15
C ARG A 308 -27.44 1.80 17.82
N LEU A 309 -27.31 3.13 17.84
CA LEU A 309 -26.92 3.87 16.63
C LEU A 309 -25.57 3.37 16.09
N LEU A 310 -24.63 3.15 17.00
CA LEU A 310 -23.27 2.73 16.67
C LEU A 310 -23.19 1.26 16.24
N ASP A 311 -24.21 0.44 16.54
CA ASP A 311 -24.37 -0.89 15.96
C ASP A 311 -24.80 -0.83 14.48
N TYR A 312 -25.28 0.31 13.98
CA TYR A 312 -25.59 0.57 12.56
C TYR A 312 -24.48 1.36 11.83
N VAL A 313 -23.38 1.69 12.49
CA VAL A 313 -22.16 2.19 11.82
C VAL A 313 -21.38 0.96 11.32
N PRO A 314 -21.02 0.86 10.03
CA PRO A 314 -20.24 -0.27 9.52
C PRO A 314 -18.97 -0.51 10.34
N GLU A 315 -18.75 -1.76 10.76
CA GLU A 315 -17.67 -2.11 11.69
C GLU A 315 -16.29 -1.79 11.12
N ARG A 316 -16.10 -2.02 9.81
CA ARG A 316 -14.84 -1.85 9.08
C ARG A 316 -15.08 -1.05 7.79
N ARG A 317 -14.52 0.16 7.69
CA ARG A 317 -14.53 0.97 6.45
C ARG A 317 -13.16 0.94 5.79
N PHE A 318 -13.12 0.71 4.47
CA PHE A 318 -11.88 0.75 3.70
C PHE A 318 -11.35 2.18 3.57
N ALA A 319 -10.09 2.41 3.92
CA ALA A 319 -9.43 3.73 3.89
C ALA A 319 -8.66 4.00 2.60
N GLY A 320 -8.40 2.95 1.81
CA GLY A 320 -7.68 3.03 0.54
C GLY A 320 -6.55 2.02 0.42
N LYS A 321 -5.88 2.06 -0.73
CA LYS A 321 -4.69 1.26 -1.06
C LYS A 321 -3.61 2.16 -1.64
N GLN A 322 -2.36 1.88 -1.29
CA GLN A 322 -1.20 2.52 -1.92
C GLN A 322 -0.30 1.44 -2.53
N PRO A 323 0.05 1.53 -3.82
CA PRO A 323 0.95 0.58 -4.46
C PRO A 323 2.38 0.76 -3.91
N VAL A 324 3.15 -0.31 -3.94
CA VAL A 324 4.57 -0.31 -3.61
C VAL A 324 5.31 -1.27 -4.52
N THR A 325 6.46 -0.85 -5.01
CA THR A 325 7.46 -1.70 -5.66
C THR A 325 8.76 -1.59 -4.87
N VAL A 326 9.29 -2.73 -4.46
CA VAL A 326 10.58 -2.85 -3.79
C VAL A 326 11.54 -3.50 -4.77
N SER A 327 12.73 -2.93 -4.94
CA SER A 327 13.79 -3.51 -5.76
C SER A 327 15.10 -3.69 -4.99
N TRP A 328 15.90 -4.63 -5.47
CA TRP A 328 17.22 -4.96 -4.96
C TRP A 328 18.10 -5.45 -6.12
N HIS A 329 19.42 -5.43 -5.90
CA HIS A 329 20.47 -5.48 -6.91
C HIS A 329 20.45 -4.30 -7.90
N ASP A 330 21.61 -3.65 -8.11
CA ASP A 330 21.79 -2.76 -9.25
C ASP A 330 22.06 -3.60 -10.50
N LEU A 331 21.69 -3.11 -11.68
CA LEU A 331 22.05 -3.75 -12.94
C LEU A 331 23.55 -3.58 -13.20
N CYS A 332 24.35 -4.50 -12.67
CA CYS A 332 25.78 -4.61 -12.93
C CYS A 332 26.03 -5.35 -14.25
N GLU A 333 25.81 -4.67 -15.39
CA GLU A 333 26.09 -5.22 -16.73
C GLU A 333 27.59 -5.56 -16.92
N GLY A 334 28.48 -5.01 -16.10
CA GLY A 334 29.89 -5.33 -16.08
C GLY A 334 30.67 -4.69 -14.93
N PHE A 335 31.97 -4.94 -14.93
CA PHE A 335 32.96 -4.34 -14.01
C PHE A 335 34.27 -4.05 -14.74
N VAL A 336 35.19 -3.36 -14.08
CA VAL A 336 36.56 -3.15 -14.58
C VAL A 336 37.52 -3.99 -13.77
N VAL A 337 38.43 -4.69 -14.44
CA VAL A 337 39.62 -5.26 -13.83
C VAL A 337 40.81 -4.35 -14.16
N TRP A 338 41.35 -3.67 -13.15
CA TRP A 338 42.63 -2.99 -13.25
C TRP A 338 43.75 -4.03 -13.18
N PHE A 339 44.44 -4.20 -14.30
CA PHE A 339 45.58 -5.09 -14.44
C PHE A 339 46.88 -4.31 -14.23
N THR A 340 47.74 -4.80 -13.33
CA THR A 340 49.11 -4.28 -13.15
C THR A 340 50.08 -5.45 -13.08
N GLU A 341 51.05 -5.48 -13.99
CA GLU A 341 52.12 -6.47 -14.00
C GLU A 341 53.50 -5.81 -14.13
N GLU A 342 54.35 -6.03 -13.14
CA GLU A 342 55.77 -5.67 -13.14
C GLU A 342 56.62 -6.93 -13.39
N LEU A 343 57.50 -6.88 -14.40
CA LEU A 343 58.39 -7.99 -14.75
C LEU A 343 59.84 -7.56 -14.65
N HIS A 344 60.64 -8.34 -13.92
CA HIS A 344 62.09 -8.18 -13.79
C HIS A 344 62.79 -9.39 -14.42
N GLN A 345 63.35 -9.21 -15.61
CA GLN A 345 64.19 -10.21 -16.29
C GLN A 345 65.65 -9.99 -15.93
N GLN A 346 66.32 -11.04 -15.43
CA GLN A 346 67.75 -11.01 -15.13
C GLN A 346 68.45 -12.26 -15.69
N ALA A 347 69.39 -12.02 -16.61
CA ALA A 347 70.22 -13.02 -17.27
C ALA A 347 71.70 -12.56 -17.25
N PRO A 348 72.70 -13.44 -17.50
CA PRO A 348 74.11 -13.13 -17.30
C PRO A 348 74.68 -11.90 -18.02
N PHE A 349 73.98 -11.38 -19.05
CA PHE A 349 74.37 -10.19 -19.82
C PHE A 349 73.23 -9.20 -20.07
N VAL A 350 72.02 -9.45 -19.53
CA VAL A 350 70.82 -8.63 -19.77
C VAL A 350 70.04 -8.44 -18.46
N SER A 351 69.64 -7.21 -18.16
CA SER A 351 68.64 -6.88 -17.15
C SER A 351 67.54 -6.04 -17.79
N GLN A 352 66.28 -6.37 -17.59
CA GLN A 352 65.15 -5.62 -18.15
C GLN A 352 63.98 -5.57 -17.18
N ASP A 353 63.42 -4.38 -17.02
CA ASP A 353 62.16 -4.13 -16.32
C ASP A 353 61.05 -3.85 -17.35
N ILE A 354 59.86 -4.42 -17.14
CA ILE A 354 58.65 -4.18 -17.93
C ILE A 354 57.51 -3.86 -16.97
N LEU A 355 56.71 -2.86 -17.31
CA LEU A 355 55.42 -2.55 -16.69
C LEU A 355 54.31 -2.67 -17.75
N ILE A 356 53.25 -3.40 -17.39
CA ILE A 356 51.98 -3.46 -18.11
C ILE A 356 50.92 -2.97 -17.13
N GLU A 357 50.17 -1.92 -17.48
CA GLU A 357 49.16 -1.34 -16.60
C GLU A 357 47.95 -0.86 -17.41
N GLY A 358 46.74 -1.19 -16.93
CA GLY A 358 45.52 -0.54 -17.39
C GLY A 358 44.22 -1.32 -17.14
N PRO A 359 43.08 -0.72 -17.49
CA PRO A 359 41.76 -1.29 -17.24
C PRO A 359 41.33 -2.27 -18.34
N VAL A 360 40.73 -3.39 -17.93
CA VAL A 360 39.99 -4.32 -18.78
C VAL A 360 38.52 -4.25 -18.39
N MET A 361 37.65 -3.82 -19.31
CA MET A 361 36.20 -3.94 -19.10
C MET A 361 35.80 -5.41 -19.23
N VAL A 362 35.00 -5.91 -18.29
CA VAL A 362 34.46 -7.27 -18.27
C VAL A 362 32.93 -7.19 -18.18
N ASP A 363 32.26 -7.68 -19.21
CA ASP A 363 30.80 -7.79 -19.26
C ASP A 363 30.35 -9.06 -18.51
N ILE A 364 29.22 -8.97 -17.81
CA ILE A 364 28.53 -10.10 -17.17
C ILE A 364 27.32 -10.47 -18.03
N TYR A 365 27.19 -11.75 -18.39
CA TYR A 365 26.02 -12.31 -19.06
C TYR A 365 25.20 -13.13 -18.05
N PRO A 366 24.22 -12.52 -17.34
CA PRO A 366 23.47 -13.16 -16.25
C PRO A 366 22.47 -14.22 -16.73
N GLU A 367 22.16 -14.24 -18.03
CA GLU A 367 21.23 -15.19 -18.67
C GLU A 367 21.71 -16.65 -18.62
N GLU A 368 23.00 -16.86 -18.33
CA GLU A 368 23.67 -18.17 -18.31
C GLU A 368 23.85 -18.67 -16.87
N SER A 369 23.92 -19.98 -16.66
CA SER A 369 24.04 -20.58 -15.32
C SER A 369 25.19 -21.59 -15.27
N PRO A 370 26.33 -21.28 -14.60
CA PRO A 370 26.67 -19.98 -13.98
C PRO A 370 26.81 -18.85 -15.02
N ALA A 371 26.70 -17.60 -14.57
CA ALA A 371 26.75 -16.43 -15.44
C ALA A 371 28.12 -16.33 -16.13
N ARG A 372 28.15 -16.04 -17.43
CA ARG A 372 29.40 -15.98 -18.22
C ARG A 372 30.04 -14.60 -18.10
N LEU A 373 31.37 -14.57 -18.05
CA LEU A 373 32.20 -13.37 -18.03
C LEU A 373 33.02 -13.28 -19.30
N GLU A 374 33.05 -12.14 -19.98
CA GLU A 374 34.02 -11.87 -21.05
C GLU A 374 34.51 -10.42 -21.02
N GLY A 375 35.80 -10.23 -21.23
CA GLY A 375 36.43 -8.92 -21.34
C GLY A 375 37.66 -8.98 -22.24
N SER A 376 38.04 -7.84 -22.82
CA SER A 376 39.31 -7.73 -23.55
C SER A 376 39.82 -6.29 -23.62
N ALA A 377 41.14 -6.15 -23.65
CA ALA A 377 41.81 -4.85 -23.78
C ALA A 377 43.15 -5.00 -24.53
N SER A 378 43.68 -3.87 -24.99
CA SER A 378 45.08 -3.76 -25.41
C SER A 378 45.78 -2.77 -24.48
N LEU A 379 46.63 -3.29 -23.60
CA LEU A 379 47.30 -2.52 -22.56
C LEU A 379 48.69 -2.06 -23.03
N PRO A 380 49.13 -0.83 -22.69
CA PRO A 380 50.45 -0.36 -23.05
C PRO A 380 51.53 -1.13 -22.29
N VAL A 381 52.53 -1.63 -23.03
CA VAL A 381 53.74 -2.20 -22.45
C VAL A 381 54.83 -1.14 -22.46
N SER A 382 55.40 -0.85 -21.31
CA SER A 382 56.52 0.09 -21.15
C SER A 382 57.66 -0.56 -20.38
N GLY A 383 58.88 -0.04 -20.49
CA GLY A 383 60.01 -0.59 -19.76
C GLY A 383 61.37 -0.14 -20.28
N GLY A 384 62.41 -0.71 -19.70
CA GLY A 384 63.79 -0.41 -20.07
C GLY A 384 64.76 -1.44 -19.51
N GLY A 385 65.97 -1.43 -20.03
CA GLY A 385 66.97 -2.41 -19.65
C GLY A 385 68.37 -2.07 -20.09
N LYS A 386 69.28 -3.00 -19.79
CA LYS A 386 70.69 -2.95 -20.16
C LYS A 386 71.15 -4.30 -20.69
N ALA A 387 71.98 -4.27 -21.73
CA ALA A 387 72.65 -5.42 -22.29
C ALA A 387 74.16 -5.12 -22.39
N GLY A 388 74.93 -5.62 -21.41
CA GLY A 388 76.30 -5.14 -21.18
C GLY A 388 76.33 -3.63 -20.94
N ASP A 389 77.11 -2.90 -21.74
CA ASP A 389 77.21 -1.44 -21.71
C ASP A 389 76.08 -0.72 -22.48
N CYS A 390 75.25 -1.42 -23.26
CA CYS A 390 74.13 -0.81 -23.99
C CYS A 390 72.91 -0.62 -23.10
N SER A 391 72.24 0.54 -23.17
CA SER A 391 70.91 0.77 -22.59
C SER A 391 69.83 0.78 -23.65
N PHE A 392 68.68 0.18 -23.35
CA PHE A 392 67.52 0.13 -24.26
C PHE A 392 66.21 0.48 -23.56
N GLN A 393 65.24 0.89 -24.36
CA GLN A 393 63.83 1.05 -23.98
C GLN A 393 63.00 -0.06 -24.59
N THR A 394 61.98 -0.50 -23.85
CA THR A 394 60.96 -1.45 -24.29
C THR A 394 59.62 -0.72 -24.39
N SER A 395 58.93 -0.90 -25.51
CA SER A 395 57.61 -0.32 -25.77
C SER A 395 56.77 -1.31 -26.58
N GLY A 396 55.50 -1.48 -26.26
CA GLY A 396 54.65 -2.45 -26.94
C GLY A 396 53.18 -2.36 -26.56
N MET A 397 52.43 -3.38 -26.94
CA MET A 397 51.06 -3.62 -26.49
C MET A 397 50.95 -5.06 -26.00
N ASP A 398 50.18 -5.29 -24.95
CA ASP A 398 49.71 -6.62 -24.54
C ASP A 398 48.22 -6.73 -24.82
N SER A 399 47.82 -7.76 -25.55
CA SER A 399 46.41 -8.07 -25.79
C SER A 399 45.93 -9.02 -24.70
N VAL A 400 45.13 -8.51 -23.78
CA VAL A 400 44.56 -9.26 -22.66
C VAL A 400 43.12 -9.68 -23.01
N SER A 401 42.78 -10.95 -22.81
CA SER A 401 41.39 -11.43 -22.82
C SER A 401 41.08 -12.11 -21.49
N ILE A 402 40.00 -11.68 -20.86
CA ILE A 402 39.41 -12.30 -19.67
C ILE A 402 38.21 -13.10 -20.12
N ARG A 403 38.10 -14.37 -19.69
CA ARG A 403 36.90 -15.19 -19.85
C ARG A 403 36.64 -15.95 -18.58
N GLY A 404 35.39 -16.23 -18.24
CA GLY A 404 35.14 -16.90 -16.97
C GLY A 404 33.67 -17.11 -16.65
N THR A 405 33.43 -17.37 -15.38
CA THR A 405 32.09 -17.49 -14.82
C THR A 405 31.97 -16.75 -13.49
N ALA A 406 30.81 -16.15 -13.25
CA ALA A 406 30.38 -15.69 -11.93
C ALA A 406 29.43 -16.74 -11.33
N SER A 407 29.75 -17.19 -10.13
CA SER A 407 28.95 -18.15 -9.38
C SER A 407 28.32 -17.47 -8.15
N PRO A 408 27.08 -17.85 -7.77
CA PRO A 408 26.46 -17.34 -6.55
C PRO A 408 27.34 -17.62 -5.32
N GLY A 409 27.42 -16.65 -4.41
CA GLY A 409 28.11 -16.84 -3.14
C GLY A 409 27.35 -17.80 -2.20
N GLU A 410 28.04 -18.36 -1.22
CA GLU A 410 27.41 -19.20 -0.19
C GLU A 410 27.11 -18.38 1.08
N GLY A 411 25.83 -18.23 1.41
CA GLY A 411 25.40 -17.61 2.66
C GLY A 411 25.68 -16.10 2.71
N LYS A 412 26.80 -15.71 3.32
CA LYS A 412 27.24 -14.30 3.45
C LYS A 412 28.44 -13.95 2.57
N ASP A 413 28.98 -14.92 1.85
CA ASP A 413 30.09 -14.66 0.93
C ASP A 413 29.55 -13.98 -0.34
N PRO A 414 30.26 -12.98 -0.90
CA PRO A 414 29.88 -12.37 -2.17
C PRO A 414 29.99 -13.38 -3.34
N PRO A 415 29.40 -13.08 -4.51
CA PRO A 415 29.56 -13.89 -5.71
C PRO A 415 31.05 -14.14 -6.02
N LYS A 416 31.40 -15.36 -6.45
CA LYS A 416 32.79 -15.73 -6.78
C LYS A 416 32.98 -15.70 -8.29
N LEU A 417 34.00 -14.96 -8.72
CA LEU A 417 34.49 -14.93 -10.08
C LEU A 417 35.56 -16.00 -10.25
N HIS A 418 35.43 -16.81 -11.29
CA HIS A 418 36.49 -17.68 -11.79
C HIS A 418 36.89 -17.19 -13.17
N MET A 419 38.05 -16.54 -13.27
CA MET A 419 38.56 -15.91 -14.48
C MET A 419 39.76 -16.67 -15.04
N ILE A 420 39.79 -16.81 -16.36
CA ILE A 420 40.90 -17.29 -17.18
C ILE A 420 41.39 -16.09 -17.98
N ILE A 421 42.66 -15.73 -17.81
CA ILE A 421 43.23 -14.51 -18.37
C ILE A 421 44.34 -14.90 -19.35
N GLU A 422 44.13 -14.61 -20.62
CA GLU A 422 45.05 -14.89 -21.71
C GLU A 422 45.77 -13.62 -22.16
N HIS A 423 47.10 -13.68 -22.24
CA HIS A 423 47.98 -12.58 -22.62
C HIS A 423 48.68 -12.85 -23.95
N THR A 424 48.87 -11.82 -24.78
CA THR A 424 49.62 -11.89 -26.03
C THR A 424 50.40 -10.60 -26.24
N MET A 425 51.62 -10.60 -25.72
CA MET A 425 52.53 -9.45 -25.75
C MET A 425 53.18 -9.25 -27.13
N GLN A 426 53.19 -8.01 -27.61
CA GLN A 426 53.97 -7.55 -28.76
C GLN A 426 54.90 -6.41 -28.34
N ILE A 427 56.17 -6.74 -28.10
CA ILE A 427 57.19 -5.78 -27.65
C ILE A 427 58.15 -5.37 -28.77
N GLN A 428 58.46 -4.07 -28.82
CA GLN A 428 59.57 -3.50 -29.59
C GLN A 428 60.64 -2.98 -28.63
N ILE A 429 61.90 -3.23 -28.96
CA ILE A 429 63.06 -2.76 -28.21
C ILE A 429 63.86 -1.77 -29.07
N ARG A 430 64.33 -0.68 -28.46
CA ARG A 430 65.17 0.33 -29.11
C ARG A 430 66.35 0.71 -28.21
N GLY A 431 67.56 0.63 -28.73
CA GLY A 431 68.79 1.01 -28.01
C GLY A 431 69.96 1.20 -28.97
N ASP A 432 70.77 2.23 -28.74
CA ASP A 432 71.91 2.55 -29.59
C ASP A 432 73.05 1.55 -29.35
N GLN A 433 73.56 0.93 -30.42
CA GLN A 433 74.65 -0.07 -30.40
C GLN A 433 74.33 -1.41 -29.69
N CYS A 434 73.07 -1.69 -29.38
CA CYS A 434 72.63 -3.01 -28.87
C CYS A 434 72.73 -4.11 -29.96
N GLY A 435 73.94 -4.66 -30.14
CA GLY A 435 74.25 -5.65 -31.16
C GLY A 435 73.89 -7.10 -30.81
N GLY A 436 72.67 -7.52 -31.15
CA GLY A 436 72.36 -8.93 -31.42
C GLY A 436 71.81 -9.75 -30.25
N GLY A 437 70.48 -9.86 -30.20
CA GLY A 437 69.75 -10.79 -29.34
C GLY A 437 68.37 -10.24 -29.00
N MET A 438 67.29 -10.88 -29.46
CA MET A 438 65.99 -10.63 -28.85
C MET A 438 66.01 -11.25 -27.45
N PRO A 439 65.61 -10.54 -26.38
CA PRO A 439 65.41 -11.18 -25.09
C PRO A 439 64.39 -12.31 -25.22
N ALA A 440 64.49 -13.30 -24.34
CA ALA A 440 63.57 -14.44 -24.35
C ALA A 440 62.13 -13.92 -24.18
N PRO A 441 61.14 -14.48 -24.92
CA PRO A 441 59.75 -14.10 -24.74
C PRO A 441 59.34 -14.31 -23.28
N VAL A 442 58.58 -13.35 -22.75
CA VAL A 442 57.90 -13.49 -21.46
C VAL A 442 56.99 -14.74 -21.54
N PRO A 443 56.89 -15.56 -20.49
CA PRO A 443 56.04 -16.75 -20.50
C PRO A 443 54.58 -16.39 -20.73
N SER A 444 54.08 -16.65 -21.93
CA SER A 444 52.67 -16.52 -22.27
C SER A 444 51.93 -17.82 -21.92
N GLY A 445 51.04 -17.77 -20.95
CA GLY A 445 50.11 -18.85 -20.63
C GLY A 445 48.84 -18.28 -19.99
N PRO A 446 47.71 -18.99 -20.05
CA PRO A 446 46.52 -18.59 -19.30
C PRO A 446 46.83 -18.61 -17.80
N SER A 447 46.49 -17.54 -17.10
CA SER A 447 46.40 -17.55 -15.63
C SER A 447 44.95 -17.82 -15.22
N GLU A 448 44.78 -18.66 -14.21
CA GLU A 448 43.48 -18.88 -13.55
C GLU A 448 43.45 -18.05 -12.26
N LEU A 449 42.37 -17.31 -12.06
CA LEU A 449 42.18 -16.36 -10.97
C LEU A 449 40.78 -16.55 -10.37
N GLU A 450 40.72 -16.90 -9.09
CA GLU A 450 39.49 -16.87 -8.30
C GLU A 450 39.51 -15.65 -7.36
N MET A 451 38.48 -14.80 -7.44
CA MET A 451 38.33 -13.65 -6.55
C MET A 451 36.85 -13.28 -6.31
N PRO A 452 36.51 -12.64 -5.17
CA PRO A 452 35.14 -12.19 -4.92
C PRO A 452 34.78 -11.01 -5.84
N LEU A 453 33.57 -11.02 -6.42
CA LEU A 453 32.98 -9.86 -7.07
C LEU A 453 32.59 -8.85 -5.97
N ARG A 454 33.48 -7.89 -5.71
CA ARG A 454 33.28 -6.79 -4.75
C ARG A 454 34.17 -5.63 -5.15
N ASP A 455 33.70 -4.41 -4.97
CA ASP A 455 34.50 -3.21 -5.22
C ASP A 455 35.79 -3.20 -4.37
N ALA A 456 36.89 -2.74 -4.97
CA ALA A 456 38.24 -2.79 -4.43
C ALA A 456 38.70 -4.18 -3.93
N ALA A 457 38.09 -5.27 -4.43
CA ALA A 457 38.67 -6.60 -4.29
C ALA A 457 39.92 -6.67 -5.15
N TRP A 458 41.04 -7.09 -4.55
CA TRP A 458 42.29 -7.30 -5.26
C TRP A 458 42.83 -8.69 -4.96
N GLU A 459 43.57 -9.24 -5.93
CA GLU A 459 44.33 -10.49 -5.81
C GLU A 459 45.64 -10.30 -6.58
N GLY A 460 46.71 -10.93 -6.11
CA GLY A 460 48.01 -10.79 -6.75
C GLY A 460 49.13 -11.54 -6.04
N GLY A 461 50.27 -11.69 -6.72
CA GLY A 461 51.38 -12.45 -6.16
C GLY A 461 52.69 -12.29 -6.92
N GLU A 462 53.78 -12.56 -6.20
CA GLU A 462 55.11 -12.73 -6.78
C GLU A 462 55.21 -14.09 -7.49
N TRP A 463 55.78 -14.11 -8.68
CA TRP A 463 56.12 -15.34 -9.40
C TRP A 463 57.54 -15.31 -9.92
N SER A 464 58.12 -16.50 -10.15
CA SER A 464 59.50 -16.61 -10.63
C SER A 464 59.73 -17.83 -11.52
N GLN A 465 60.53 -17.60 -12.55
CA GLN A 465 61.10 -18.56 -13.48
C GLN A 465 62.62 -18.32 -13.56
N PRO A 466 63.43 -19.24 -14.13
CA PRO A 466 64.90 -19.22 -14.00
C PRO A 466 65.65 -17.95 -14.44
N THR A 467 65.01 -17.05 -15.20
CA THR A 467 65.58 -15.76 -15.63
C THR A 467 64.60 -14.59 -15.57
N VAL A 468 63.39 -14.79 -15.03
CA VAL A 468 62.32 -13.76 -14.97
C VAL A 468 61.57 -13.93 -13.66
N SER A 469 61.41 -12.85 -12.90
CA SER A 469 60.44 -12.74 -11.81
C SER A 469 59.44 -11.65 -12.12
N GLY A 470 58.25 -11.71 -11.55
CA GLY A 470 57.27 -10.64 -11.68
C GLY A 470 56.33 -10.55 -10.51
N VAL A 471 55.59 -9.45 -10.45
CA VAL A 471 54.46 -9.23 -9.55
C VAL A 471 53.26 -8.91 -10.44
N THR A 472 52.23 -9.75 -10.36
CA THR A 472 50.98 -9.54 -11.09
C THR A 472 49.88 -9.24 -10.09
N THR A 473 49.04 -8.24 -10.41
CA THR A 473 47.99 -7.71 -9.53
C THR A 473 46.74 -7.40 -10.34
N TYR A 474 45.59 -7.77 -9.80
CA TYR A 474 44.27 -7.55 -10.38
C TYR A 474 43.40 -6.86 -9.32
N GLU A 475 42.76 -5.73 -9.66
CA GLU A 475 41.83 -5.01 -8.76
C GLU A 475 40.48 -4.78 -9.47
N ILE A 476 39.37 -5.00 -8.77
CA ILE A 476 38.01 -4.81 -9.30
C ILE A 476 37.48 -3.42 -8.94
N GLU A 477 37.01 -2.69 -9.95
CA GLU A 477 36.17 -1.50 -9.83
C GLU A 477 34.76 -1.83 -10.38
N LEU A 478 33.73 -1.80 -9.52
CA LEU A 478 32.35 -2.09 -9.95
C LEU A 478 31.75 -0.90 -10.69
N ARG A 479 31.09 -1.17 -11.83
CA ARG A 479 30.40 -0.15 -12.65
C ARG A 479 28.96 -0.55 -12.98
N CYS A 480 28.16 -0.67 -11.93
CA CYS A 480 26.73 -0.87 -12.06
C CYS A 480 26.04 0.44 -12.49
N ASN A 481 25.01 0.34 -13.32
CA ASN A 481 24.26 1.51 -13.79
C ASN A 481 23.46 2.12 -12.61
N ARG A 482 23.76 3.37 -12.26
CA ARG A 482 23.05 4.18 -11.25
C ARG A 482 21.90 5.00 -11.84
#